data_AF-A0A7C5P0M8-F1
#
_entry.id   AF-A0A7C5P0M8-F1
#
_cell.length_a   1.000
_cell.length_b   1.000
_cell.length_c   1.000
_cell.angle_alpha   90.00
_cell.angle_beta   90.00
_cell.angle_gamma   90.00
#
_symmetry.space_group_name_H-M   'P 1'
#
loop_
_entity.id
_entity.type
_entity.pdbx_description
1 polymer ?
#
loop_
_entity_poly.entity_id
_entity_poly.type
_entity_poly.pdbx_seq_one_letter_code
_entity_poly.pdbx_strand_id
1 'polypeptide(L)'
;FETVILDSVDWLERLVWDNLCEQFGVSSIEKVDGGYAKGYTHALTPWRKILNGLDALRNKRGMCVILLAHAKVEKFDDPEHSAYDRYSPRLHKHATALITEWADAVLFATRKIITQTEDAGFNRKRTTASALGKDGGERILRTVGSPACVAKNRFGLPAELPLSWPAIMQALTQDTTNTNNPNKENTNGKS
;
A
#
# COMPACT_ATOMS: atom_id res chain seq x y z
N PHE A 1 8.00 7.29 -22.87
CA PHE A 1 8.02 6.40 -21.70
C PHE A 1 6.67 6.53 -21.00
N GLU A 2 6.02 5.41 -20.65
CA GLU A 2 4.64 5.41 -20.12
C GLU A 2 4.58 5.23 -18.59
N THR A 3 5.61 4.63 -17.98
CA THR A 3 5.61 4.30 -16.56
C THR A 3 6.97 4.63 -15.94
N VAL A 4 6.96 5.15 -14.71
CA VAL A 4 8.13 5.27 -13.83
C VAL A 4 7.92 4.38 -12.61
N ILE A 5 8.94 3.60 -12.28
CA ILE A 5 8.93 2.70 -11.13
C ILE A 5 10.08 3.09 -10.21
N LEU A 6 9.79 3.30 -8.93
CA LEU A 6 10.79 3.41 -7.88
C LEU A 6 10.78 2.13 -7.05
N ASP A 7 11.86 1.35 -7.17
CA ASP A 7 12.05 0.09 -6.46
C ASP A 7 13.41 0.08 -5.74
N SER A 8 13.49 0.09 -4.40
CA SER A 8 12.39 0.22 -3.43
C SER A 8 12.44 1.55 -2.67
N VAL A 9 11.29 2.06 -2.27
CA VAL A 9 11.20 3.35 -1.56
C VAL A 9 11.79 3.29 -0.16
N ASP A 10 11.88 2.10 0.46
CA ASP A 10 12.59 1.92 1.73
C ASP A 10 14.12 2.02 1.59
N TRP A 11 14.67 1.69 0.42
CA TRP A 11 16.07 2.02 0.11
C TRP A 11 16.25 3.50 -0.22
N LEU A 12 15.32 4.10 -0.96
CA LEU A 12 15.33 5.54 -1.23
C LEU A 12 15.28 6.36 0.07
N GLU A 13 14.54 5.90 1.08
CA GLU A 13 14.51 6.55 2.40
C GLU A 13 15.89 6.67 3.03
N ARG A 14 16.72 5.63 2.90
CA ARG A 14 18.10 5.66 3.41
C ARG A 14 18.95 6.68 2.69
N LEU A 15 18.82 6.78 1.37
CA LEU A 15 19.52 7.82 0.59
C LEU A 15 19.08 9.23 0.98
N VAL A 16 17.80 9.41 1.29
CA VAL A 16 17.29 10.68 1.82
C VAL A 16 17.94 11.00 3.17
N TRP A 17 18.09 10.02 4.06
CA TRP A 17 18.75 10.21 5.35
C TRP A 17 20.23 10.50 5.20
N ASP A 18 20.95 9.75 4.37
CA ASP A 18 22.38 9.93 4.13
C ASP A 18 22.67 11.34 3.58
N ASN A 19 21.84 11.81 2.65
CA ASN A 19 21.93 13.16 2.11
C ASN A 19 21.73 14.26 3.17
N LEU A 20 20.86 14.02 4.17
CA LEU A 20 20.69 14.96 5.29
C LEU A 20 21.85 14.86 6.28
N CYS A 21 22.33 13.66 6.58
CA CYS A 21 23.50 13.44 7.42
C CYS A 21 24.72 14.19 6.87
N GLU A 22 24.94 14.10 5.55
CA GLU A 22 26.00 14.83 4.85
C GLU A 22 25.82 16.35 4.95
N GLN A 23 24.63 16.87 4.69
CA GLN A 23 24.34 18.31 4.77
C GLN A 23 24.57 18.90 6.16
N PHE A 24 24.24 18.15 7.21
CA PHE A 24 24.37 18.59 8.59
C PHE A 24 25.71 18.18 9.23
N GLY A 25 26.58 17.45 8.52
CA GLY A 25 27.86 16.99 9.04
C GLY A 25 27.73 16.01 10.22
N VAL A 26 26.68 15.19 10.24
CA VAL A 26 26.38 14.26 11.34
C VAL A 26 26.42 12.81 10.88
N SER A 27 26.66 11.90 11.83
CA SER A 27 26.81 10.46 11.56
C SER A 27 25.49 9.68 11.46
N SER A 28 24.35 10.28 11.85
CA SER A 28 23.06 9.59 11.85
C SER A 28 21.88 10.55 11.78
N ILE A 29 20.75 10.05 11.29
CA ILE A 29 19.53 10.84 11.09
C ILE A 29 18.97 11.39 12.42
N GLU A 30 19.20 10.72 13.55
CA GLU A 30 18.76 11.19 14.86
C GLU A 30 19.44 12.49 15.30
N LYS A 31 20.64 12.78 14.75
CA LYS A 31 21.45 13.96 15.06
C LYS A 31 21.20 15.13 14.12
N VAL A 32 20.54 14.89 12.98
CA VAL A 32 20.18 15.95 12.02
C VAL A 32 19.29 16.97 12.71
N ASP A 33 19.49 18.25 12.37
CA ASP A 33 18.68 19.37 12.86
C ASP A 33 18.69 19.53 14.40
N GLY A 34 19.87 19.34 15.00
CA GLY A 34 20.08 19.54 16.43
C GLY A 34 19.62 18.38 17.33
N GLY A 35 19.32 17.21 16.75
CA GLY A 35 19.08 16.00 17.51
C GLY A 35 17.61 15.68 17.80
N TYR A 36 17.37 14.83 18.81
CA TYR A 36 16.05 14.50 19.34
C TYR A 36 15.07 13.95 18.29
N ALA A 37 15.58 13.11 17.37
CA ALA A 37 14.79 12.49 16.30
C ALA A 37 14.13 13.50 15.32
N LYS A 38 14.55 14.78 15.33
CA LYS A 38 14.04 15.81 14.41
C LYS A 38 14.39 15.52 12.95
N GLY A 39 15.50 14.84 12.70
CA GLY A 39 15.90 14.43 11.35
C GLY A 39 14.84 13.65 10.59
N TYR A 40 14.03 12.82 11.27
CA TYR A 40 12.94 12.09 10.63
C TYR A 40 11.80 13.01 10.14
N THR A 41 11.54 14.11 10.85
CA THR A 41 10.59 15.14 10.41
C THR A 41 11.22 16.00 9.33
N HIS A 42 12.50 16.35 9.48
CA HIS A 42 13.25 17.11 8.49
C HIS A 42 13.31 16.38 7.13
N ALA A 43 13.39 15.04 7.14
CA ALA A 43 13.34 14.18 5.97
C ALA A 43 12.04 14.31 5.15
N LEU A 44 10.96 14.85 5.71
CA LEU A 44 9.76 15.14 4.94
C LEU A 44 9.99 16.20 3.85
N THR A 45 10.94 17.13 4.04
CA THR A 45 11.28 18.15 3.04
C THR A 45 11.83 17.55 1.74
N PRO A 46 12.91 16.74 1.74
CA PRO A 46 13.37 16.05 0.54
C PRO A 46 12.33 15.06 0.00
N TRP A 47 11.57 14.37 0.85
CA TRP A 47 10.46 13.53 0.38
C TRP A 47 9.43 14.31 -0.45
N ARG A 48 8.99 15.50 0.00
CA ARG A 48 8.08 16.35 -0.77
C ARG A 48 8.67 16.76 -2.12
N LYS A 49 9.99 17.01 -2.19
CA LYS A 49 10.65 17.30 -3.46
C LYS A 49 10.61 16.10 -4.42
N ILE A 50 10.85 14.89 -3.90
CA ILE A 50 10.75 13.65 -4.68
C ILE A 50 9.32 13.46 -5.20
N LEU A 51 8.32 13.56 -4.33
CA LEU A 51 6.92 13.41 -4.71
C LEU A 51 6.47 14.47 -5.73
N ASN A 52 6.89 15.73 -5.59
CA ASN A 52 6.63 16.78 -6.58
C ASN A 52 7.26 16.46 -7.94
N GLY A 53 8.42 15.80 -7.97
CA GLY A 53 9.05 15.31 -9.19
C GLY A 53 8.23 14.22 -9.87
N LEU A 54 7.70 13.27 -9.08
CA LEU A 54 6.80 12.23 -9.55
C LEU A 54 5.47 12.80 -10.07
N ASP A 55 4.90 13.81 -9.39
CA ASP A 55 3.72 14.53 -9.85
C ASP A 55 3.99 15.25 -11.17
N ALA A 56 5.19 15.80 -11.36
CA ALA A 56 5.55 16.41 -12.64
C ALA A 56 5.58 15.37 -13.77
N LEU A 57 6.09 14.15 -13.52
CA LEU A 57 6.05 13.06 -14.49
C LEU A 57 4.60 12.63 -14.79
N ARG A 58 3.79 12.42 -13.76
CA ARG A 58 2.37 12.08 -13.91
C ARG A 58 1.61 13.13 -14.71
N ASN A 59 1.64 14.38 -14.25
CA ASN A 59 0.75 15.43 -14.74
C ASN A 59 1.22 16.04 -16.07
N LYS A 60 2.54 16.11 -16.32
CA LYS A 60 3.10 16.74 -17.53
C LYS A 60 3.53 15.75 -18.61
N ARG A 61 3.62 14.46 -18.28
CA ARG A 61 4.01 13.39 -19.23
C ARG A 61 2.99 12.25 -19.31
N GLY A 62 1.91 12.30 -18.51
CA GLY A 62 0.90 11.25 -18.49
C GLY A 62 1.43 9.91 -17.96
N MET A 63 2.53 9.92 -17.22
CA MET A 63 3.18 8.68 -16.79
C MET A 63 2.46 8.03 -15.60
N CYS A 64 2.34 6.71 -15.62
CA CYS A 64 1.98 5.93 -14.45
C CYS A 64 3.17 5.94 -13.46
N VAL A 65 2.91 6.18 -12.18
CA VAL A 65 3.92 6.17 -11.13
C VAL A 65 3.66 4.98 -10.20
N ILE A 66 4.65 4.10 -10.06
CA ILE A 66 4.57 2.93 -9.19
C ILE A 66 5.71 2.99 -8.16
N LEU A 67 5.36 2.86 -6.88
CA LEU A 67 6.31 2.81 -5.77
C LEU A 67 6.26 1.41 -5.14
N LEU A 68 7.41 0.75 -5.04
CA LEU A 68 7.54 -0.54 -4.38
C LEU A 68 8.22 -0.37 -3.02
N ALA A 69 7.66 -0.97 -1.98
CA ALA A 69 8.22 -0.98 -0.63
C ALA A 69 8.20 -2.39 -0.07
N HIS A 70 9.23 -2.75 0.69
CA HIS A 70 9.14 -3.93 1.55
C HIS A 70 8.05 -3.72 2.62
N ALA A 71 7.45 -4.81 3.10
CA ALA A 71 6.53 -4.76 4.23
C ALA A 71 7.25 -5.05 5.56
N LYS A 72 6.79 -4.42 6.64
CA LYS A 72 7.13 -4.75 8.03
C LYS A 72 5.86 -5.04 8.81
N VAL A 73 5.97 -5.84 9.87
CA VAL A 73 4.91 -5.99 10.86
C VAL A 73 5.09 -4.90 11.91
N GLU A 74 4.03 -4.15 12.20
CA GLU A 74 3.99 -3.15 13.26
C GLU A 74 2.73 -3.32 14.10
N LYS A 75 2.84 -3.03 15.40
CA LYS A 75 1.69 -3.01 16.31
C LYS A 75 0.86 -1.77 16.05
N PHE A 76 -0.46 -1.93 16.00
CA PHE A 76 -1.44 -0.86 15.92
C PHE A 76 -2.33 -0.89 17.16
N ASP A 77 -2.39 0.25 17.85
CA ASP A 77 -3.26 0.44 19.00
C ASP A 77 -4.59 1.05 18.51
N ASP A 78 -5.61 0.20 18.38
CA ASP A 78 -6.94 0.58 17.95
C ASP A 78 -7.73 1.17 19.15
N PRO A 79 -8.37 2.34 19.03
CA PRO A 79 -9.15 2.90 20.12
C PRO A 79 -10.43 2.12 20.42
N GLU A 80 -10.94 1.33 19.47
CA GLU A 80 -12.21 0.59 19.58
C GLU A 80 -11.99 -0.91 19.82
N HIS A 81 -10.80 -1.44 19.54
CA HIS A 81 -10.49 -2.86 19.62
C HIS A 81 -9.16 -3.14 20.35
N SER A 82 -8.91 -4.41 20.67
CA SER A 82 -7.59 -4.83 21.17
C SER A 82 -6.51 -4.54 20.13
N ALA A 83 -5.34 -4.10 20.60
CA ALA A 83 -4.20 -3.87 19.73
C ALA A 83 -3.83 -5.12 18.92
N TYR A 84 -3.47 -4.92 17.65
CA TYR A 84 -3.15 -5.99 16.72
C TYR A 84 -1.91 -5.65 15.89
N ASP A 85 -1.28 -6.69 15.37
CA ASP A 85 -0.17 -6.56 14.43
C ASP A 85 -0.70 -6.41 13.01
N ARG A 86 -0.15 -5.43 12.26
CA ARG A 86 -0.51 -5.17 10.88
C ARG A 86 0.71 -5.03 9.98
N TYR A 87 0.56 -5.37 8.71
CA TYR A 87 1.58 -5.08 7.70
C TYR A 87 1.52 -3.62 7.26
N SER A 88 2.69 -2.98 7.20
CA SER A 88 2.88 -1.61 6.73
C SER A 88 4.14 -1.50 5.85
N PRO A 89 4.27 -0.45 5.03
CA PRO A 89 5.52 -0.18 4.33
C PRO A 89 6.70 -0.08 5.32
N ARG A 90 7.85 -0.63 4.95
CA ARG A 90 9.11 -0.63 5.74
C ARG A 90 9.81 0.73 5.68
N LEU A 91 9.05 1.77 5.91
CA LEU A 91 9.48 3.15 5.97
C LEU A 91 9.34 3.68 7.40
N HIS A 92 9.96 4.82 7.70
CA HIS A 92 9.69 5.56 8.91
C HIS A 92 8.25 6.09 8.89
N LYS A 93 7.59 6.10 10.06
CA LYS A 93 6.15 6.44 10.20
C LYS A 93 5.75 7.75 9.51
N HIS A 94 6.61 8.76 9.54
CA HIS A 94 6.35 10.05 8.89
C HIS A 94 6.38 9.96 7.36
N ALA A 95 7.35 9.23 6.79
CA ALA A 95 7.40 8.99 5.36
C ALA A 95 6.23 8.08 4.91
N THR A 96 5.93 7.02 5.66
CA THR A 96 4.75 6.17 5.41
C THR A 96 3.47 6.99 5.34
N ALA A 97 3.24 7.88 6.33
CA ALA A 97 2.05 8.74 6.35
C ALA A 97 2.01 9.67 5.14
N LEU A 98 3.10 10.38 4.85
CA LEU A 98 3.19 11.30 3.71
C LEU A 98 2.92 10.61 2.36
N ILE A 99 3.57 9.47 2.13
CA ILE A 99 3.46 8.73 0.86
C ILE A 99 2.06 8.10 0.73
N THR A 100 1.51 7.54 1.82
CA THR A 100 0.14 6.98 1.82
C THR A 100 -0.90 8.05 1.54
N GLU A 101 -0.72 9.26 2.08
CA GLU A 101 -1.62 10.38 1.80
C GLU A 101 -1.51 10.87 0.36
N TRP A 102 -0.30 10.96 -0.18
CA TRP A 102 -0.04 11.34 -1.57
C TRP A 102 -0.55 10.31 -2.60
N ALA A 103 -0.36 9.02 -2.35
CA ALA A 103 -0.69 7.97 -3.31
C ALA A 103 -2.21 7.83 -3.52
N ASP A 104 -2.66 7.60 -4.76
CA ASP A 104 -4.08 7.33 -5.04
C ASP A 104 -4.52 5.93 -4.57
N ALA A 105 -3.59 4.97 -4.62
CA ALA A 105 -3.76 3.65 -4.05
C ALA A 105 -2.51 3.17 -3.31
N VAL A 106 -2.73 2.47 -2.21
CA VAL A 106 -1.72 1.73 -1.46
C VAL A 106 -2.21 0.28 -1.41
N LEU A 107 -1.48 -0.61 -2.06
CA LEU A 107 -1.87 -2.00 -2.25
C LEU A 107 -0.89 -2.92 -1.51
N PHE A 108 -1.39 -3.99 -0.90
CA PHE A 108 -0.57 -4.95 -0.19
C PHE A 108 -0.48 -6.28 -0.96
N ALA A 109 0.68 -6.57 -1.52
CA ALA A 109 0.98 -7.83 -2.19
C ALA A 109 1.27 -8.93 -1.16
N THR A 110 0.50 -10.01 -1.19
CA THR A 110 0.64 -11.12 -0.24
C THR A 110 0.21 -12.44 -0.88
N ARG A 111 0.21 -13.52 -0.09
CA ARG A 111 -0.32 -14.81 -0.50
C ARG A 111 -1.62 -15.10 0.22
N LYS A 112 -2.57 -15.71 -0.48
CA LYS A 112 -3.82 -16.16 0.09
C LYS A 112 -3.57 -17.38 0.98
N ILE A 113 -3.80 -17.20 2.29
CA ILE A 113 -3.73 -18.28 3.28
C ILE A 113 -5.17 -18.75 3.52
N ILE A 114 -5.45 -20.03 3.24
CA ILE A 114 -6.75 -20.63 3.52
C ILE A 114 -6.58 -21.59 4.70
N THR A 115 -7.38 -21.43 5.74
CA THR A 115 -7.43 -22.42 6.83
C THR A 115 -8.24 -23.62 6.37
N GLN A 116 -7.58 -24.78 6.19
CA GLN A 116 -8.27 -26.06 6.03
C GLN A 116 -8.46 -26.66 7.43
N THR A 117 -9.71 -26.89 7.79
CA THR A 117 -10.06 -27.62 9.01
C THR A 117 -10.19 -29.08 8.64
N GLU A 118 -9.20 -29.90 9.02
CA GLU A 118 -9.32 -31.35 8.92
C GLU A 118 -9.90 -31.90 10.22
N ASP A 119 -10.87 -32.81 10.10
CA ASP A 119 -11.46 -33.51 11.24
C ASP A 119 -10.49 -34.61 11.70
N ALA A 120 -9.77 -34.36 12.78
CA ALA A 120 -8.75 -35.29 13.29
C ALA A 120 -9.34 -36.48 14.08
N GLY A 121 -10.68 -36.66 14.09
CA GLY A 121 -11.37 -37.58 14.99
C GLY A 121 -11.27 -37.13 16.46
N PHE A 122 -12.16 -37.65 17.32
CA PHE A 122 -12.20 -37.33 18.76
C PHE A 122 -12.44 -35.85 19.13
N ASN A 123 -13.43 -35.20 18.49
CA ASN A 123 -13.92 -33.86 18.90
C ASN A 123 -12.82 -32.76 18.95
N ARG A 124 -11.70 -32.96 18.25
CA ARG A 124 -10.60 -32.02 18.12
C ARG A 124 -10.51 -31.55 16.68
N LYS A 125 -10.93 -30.31 16.42
CA LYS A 125 -10.70 -29.63 15.13
C LYS A 125 -9.27 -29.14 15.10
N ARG A 126 -8.47 -29.59 14.12
CA ARG A 126 -7.15 -29.02 13.85
C ARG A 126 -7.28 -28.08 12.66
N THR A 127 -7.17 -26.78 12.91
CA THR A 127 -7.11 -25.77 11.86
C THR A 127 -5.68 -25.69 11.34
N THR A 128 -5.45 -26.15 10.12
CA THR A 128 -4.15 -26.04 9.45
C THR A 128 -4.24 -24.93 8.42
N ALA A 129 -3.35 -23.94 8.51
CA ALA A 129 -3.22 -22.91 7.49
C ALA A 129 -2.52 -23.52 6.26
N SER A 130 -3.26 -23.73 5.18
CA SER A 130 -2.76 -24.29 3.93
C SER A 130 -2.72 -23.18 2.88
N ALA A 131 -1.55 -22.95 2.29
CA ALA A 131 -1.41 -22.04 1.16
C ALA A 131 -2.04 -22.72 -0.09
N LEU A 132 -3.00 -22.08 -0.76
CA LEU A 132 -3.65 -22.67 -1.94
C LEU A 132 -2.75 -22.55 -3.17
N GLY A 133 -2.25 -23.66 -3.72
CA GLY A 133 -1.51 -23.70 -4.98
C GLY A 133 -0.16 -24.42 -4.88
N LYS A 134 0.25 -25.08 -5.97
CA LYS A 134 1.46 -25.93 -6.04
C LYS A 134 2.78 -25.23 -5.68
N ASP A 135 2.80 -23.89 -5.66
CA ASP A 135 4.01 -23.06 -5.44
C ASP A 135 3.93 -22.14 -4.20
N GLY A 136 3.28 -22.62 -3.13
CA GLY A 136 3.28 -21.95 -1.82
C GLY A 136 2.22 -20.87 -1.63
N GLY A 137 1.08 -20.95 -2.33
CA GLY A 137 -0.07 -20.04 -2.16
C GLY A 137 -0.25 -19.05 -3.31
N GLU A 138 -1.50 -18.86 -3.75
CA GLU A 138 -1.93 -17.87 -4.74
C GLU A 138 -1.51 -16.46 -4.33
N ARG A 139 -0.81 -15.74 -5.22
CA ARG A 139 -0.38 -14.36 -4.97
C ARG A 139 -1.53 -13.40 -5.26
N ILE A 140 -1.83 -12.55 -4.29
CA ILE A 140 -2.93 -11.60 -4.34
C ILE A 140 -2.44 -10.19 -3.99
N LEU A 141 -3.22 -9.20 -4.41
CA LEU A 141 -3.16 -7.81 -3.97
C LEU A 141 -4.40 -7.52 -3.13
N ARG A 142 -4.19 -7.08 -1.89
CA ARG A 142 -5.25 -6.45 -1.10
C ARG A 142 -5.28 -4.97 -1.42
N THR A 143 -6.46 -4.45 -1.71
CA THR A 143 -6.66 -3.06 -2.14
C THR A 143 -7.34 -2.21 -1.06
N VAL A 144 -7.99 -2.84 -0.08
CA VAL A 144 -8.73 -2.17 0.99
C VAL A 144 -8.03 -2.39 2.34
N GLY A 145 -7.98 -1.33 3.15
CA GLY A 145 -7.41 -1.36 4.49
C GLY A 145 -8.14 -2.37 5.39
N SER A 146 -7.37 -3.09 6.20
CA SER A 146 -7.91 -4.05 7.18
C SER A 146 -6.98 -4.13 8.38
N PRO A 147 -7.37 -4.78 9.49
CA PRO A 147 -6.45 -5.03 10.59
C PRO A 147 -5.15 -5.74 10.15
N ALA A 148 -5.19 -6.48 9.04
CA ALA A 148 -4.01 -7.17 8.52
C ALA A 148 -3.03 -6.26 7.77
N CYS A 149 -3.47 -5.15 7.17
CA CYS A 149 -2.57 -4.31 6.36
C CYS A 149 -3.06 -2.86 6.14
N VAL A 150 -2.10 -1.95 6.04
CA VAL A 150 -2.31 -0.60 5.53
C VAL A 150 -2.61 -0.66 4.03
N ALA A 151 -3.77 -0.16 3.62
CA ALA A 151 -4.14 -0.01 2.23
C ALA A 151 -5.08 1.18 2.02
N LYS A 152 -5.09 1.70 0.80
CA LYS A 152 -5.86 2.85 0.34
C LYS A 152 -6.31 2.61 -1.09
N ASN A 153 -7.53 2.98 -1.43
CA ASN A 153 -8.07 2.76 -2.75
C ASN A 153 -9.02 3.90 -3.14
N ARG A 154 -8.56 4.79 -4.03
CA ARG A 154 -9.38 5.84 -4.65
C ARG A 154 -9.94 5.44 -6.01
N PHE A 155 -9.57 4.26 -6.50
CA PHE A 155 -9.91 3.79 -7.84
C PHE A 155 -11.15 2.91 -7.92
N GLY A 156 -11.77 2.56 -6.77
CA GLY A 156 -12.93 1.65 -6.77
C GLY A 156 -12.58 0.17 -6.90
N LEU A 157 -11.30 -0.19 -6.83
CA LEU A 157 -10.85 -1.59 -7.00
C LEU A 157 -11.54 -2.56 -6.03
N PRO A 158 -11.80 -3.81 -6.45
CA PRO A 158 -12.33 -4.83 -5.54
C PRO A 158 -11.33 -5.14 -4.43
N ALA A 159 -11.83 -5.59 -3.27
CA ALA A 159 -11.05 -5.75 -2.04
C ALA A 159 -9.78 -6.61 -2.20
N GLU A 160 -9.85 -7.63 -3.04
CA GLU A 160 -8.72 -8.48 -3.43
C GLU A 160 -8.69 -8.69 -4.95
N LEU A 161 -7.48 -8.74 -5.49
CA LEU A 161 -7.20 -9.04 -6.90
C LEU A 161 -6.05 -10.06 -7.01
N PRO A 162 -5.95 -10.85 -8.08
CA PRO A 162 -4.72 -11.56 -8.39
C PRO A 162 -3.54 -10.58 -8.50
N LEU A 163 -2.35 -10.96 -8.00
CA LEU A 163 -1.13 -10.19 -8.21
C LEU A 163 -0.65 -10.35 -9.66
N SER A 164 -1.34 -9.68 -10.59
CA SER A 164 -1.01 -9.66 -12.01
C SER A 164 -1.35 -8.32 -12.64
N TRP A 165 -0.50 -7.86 -13.56
CA TRP A 165 -0.74 -6.62 -14.29
C TRP A 165 -2.08 -6.60 -15.05
N PRO A 166 -2.48 -7.69 -15.76
CA PRO A 166 -3.77 -7.73 -16.44
C PRO A 166 -4.97 -7.54 -15.49
N ALA A 167 -4.94 -8.16 -14.31
CA ALA A 167 -6.03 -8.03 -13.34
C ALA A 167 -6.18 -6.60 -12.82
N ILE A 168 -5.06 -5.93 -12.54
CA ILE A 168 -5.06 -4.51 -12.12
C ILE A 168 -5.63 -3.63 -13.24
N MET A 169 -5.14 -3.80 -14.47
CA MET A 169 -5.57 -2.98 -15.60
C MET A 169 -7.04 -3.17 -15.94
N GLN A 170 -7.53 -4.41 -15.85
CA GLN A 170 -8.95 -4.70 -16.02
C GLN A 170 -9.79 -3.99 -14.96
N ALA A 171 -9.40 -4.07 -13.69
CA ALA A 171 -10.12 -3.42 -12.60
C ALA A 171 -10.12 -1.88 -12.72
N LEU A 172 -9.00 -1.27 -13.12
CA LEU A 172 -8.90 0.19 -13.31
C LEU A 172 -9.74 0.71 -14.48
N THR A 173 -9.98 -0.10 -15.51
CA THR A 173 -10.71 0.32 -16.73
C THR A 173 -12.19 -0.01 -16.71
N GLN A 174 -12.64 -0.95 -15.86
CA GLN A 174 -14.05 -1.29 -15.75
C GLN A 174 -14.87 -0.18 -15.07
N ASP A 175 -14.34 0.49 -14.04
CA ASP A 175 -15.06 1.54 -13.30
C ASP A 175 -15.24 2.85 -14.09
N THR A 176 -14.46 3.08 -15.16
CA THR A 176 -14.65 4.23 -16.06
C THR A 176 -15.85 4.07 -17.00
N THR A 177 -16.41 2.86 -17.15
CA THR A 177 -17.56 2.62 -18.05
C THR A 177 -18.92 2.70 -17.36
N ASN A 178 -18.99 2.52 -16.03
CA ASN A 178 -20.26 2.54 -15.29
C ASN A 178 -20.70 3.93 -14.79
N THR A 179 -19.86 4.96 -14.92
CA THR A 179 -20.16 6.33 -14.45
C THR A 179 -20.78 7.25 -15.52
N ASN A 180 -20.98 6.76 -16.76
CA ASN A 180 -21.50 7.57 -17.88
C ASN A 180 -22.97 7.28 -18.28
N ASN A 181 -23.81 6.74 -17.39
CA ASN A 181 -25.23 6.55 -17.71
C ASN A 181 -26.18 7.08 -16.61
N PRO A 182 -26.45 8.40 -16.59
CA PRO A 182 -27.59 8.92 -15.85
C PRO A 182 -28.87 8.69 -16.68
N ASN A 183 -29.88 8.07 -16.06
CA ASN A 183 -31.25 7.80 -16.54
C ASN A 183 -31.50 6.43 -17.20
N LYS A 184 -31.85 5.46 -16.34
CA LYS A 184 -33.15 4.78 -16.49
C LYS A 184 -33.88 4.81 -15.14
N GLU A 185 -34.47 5.96 -14.82
CA GLU A 185 -35.64 6.00 -13.95
C GLU A 185 -36.75 5.20 -14.63
N ASN A 186 -37.07 4.03 -14.08
CA ASN A 186 -38.31 3.33 -14.37
C ASN A 186 -39.47 4.18 -13.83
N THR A 187 -40.01 5.05 -14.69
CA THR A 187 -41.30 5.71 -14.47
C THR A 187 -42.39 4.96 -15.22
N ASN A 188 -43.36 4.48 -14.43
CA ASN A 188 -44.77 4.17 -14.75
C ASN A 188 -45.07 3.07 -15.79
N GLY A 189 -46.12 2.27 -15.64
CA GLY A 189 -47.23 2.35 -14.71
C GLY A 189 -48.29 1.33 -15.13
N LYS A 190 -49.14 0.98 -14.16
CA LYS A 190 -50.40 0.25 -14.33
C LYS A 190 -51.23 0.83 -15.49
N SER A 191 -51.73 -0.05 -16.35
CA SER A 191 -53.15 -0.23 -16.74
C SER A 191 -53.24 -1.15 -17.95
#